data_AF-A0A3S0HS56-F1
#
_entry.id   AF-A0A3S0HS56-F1
#
_cell.length_a   1.000
_cell.length_b   1.000
_cell.length_c   1.000
_cell.angle_alpha   90.00
_cell.angle_beta   90.00
_cell.angle_gamma   90.00
#
_symmetry.space_group_name_H-M   'P 1'
#
loop_
_entity.id
_entity.type
_entity.pdbx_description
1 polymer ?
#
loop_
_entity_poly.entity_id
_entity_poly.type
_entity_poly.pdbx_seq_one_letter_code
_entity_poly.pdbx_strand_id
1 'polypeptide(L)'
;MTTRPKWLKPSAMVDLRQTLMKLRPAFRTEIEDDVTNAELSRWARSKGLYYCRDRHNFVVFSPRPELVRWILTIDQSAGEHCAWLGMWLGYPPCCVRAARRAGEAQLDAWAARISKRRHIGTFRHIGVSGYPAGNALISHIPCSPHCSPSLRLATAMTKRSLPPR
;
A
#
# COMPACT_ATOMS: atom_id res chain seq x y z
N MET A 1 -7.57 -3.52 18.87
CA MET A 1 -7.61 -3.51 17.39
C MET A 1 -8.49 -2.36 16.95
N THR A 2 -8.01 -1.43 16.12
CA THR A 2 -8.90 -0.37 15.58
C THR A 2 -9.85 -1.02 14.57
N THR A 3 -11.16 -0.85 14.76
CA THR A 3 -12.16 -1.20 13.75
C THR A 3 -11.86 -0.46 12.44
N ARG A 4 -11.94 -1.18 11.31
CA ARG A 4 -11.77 -0.61 9.97
C ARG A 4 -12.93 0.39 9.73
N PRO A 5 -12.66 1.64 9.34
CA PRO A 5 -13.72 2.55 8.90
C PRO A 5 -14.45 1.99 7.67
N LYS A 6 -15.77 2.19 7.57
CA LYS A 6 -16.58 1.65 6.47
C LYS A 6 -16.06 2.08 5.10
N TRP A 7 -15.75 3.37 4.96
CA TRP A 7 -15.21 4.01 3.77
C TRP A 7 -13.82 3.54 3.31
N LEU A 8 -13.07 2.83 4.18
CA LEU A 8 -11.71 2.39 3.88
C LEU A 8 -11.72 0.98 3.29
N LYS A 9 -11.26 0.80 2.04
CA LYS A 9 -11.19 -0.51 1.40
C LYS A 9 -10.51 -1.57 2.27
N PRO A 10 -10.98 -2.83 2.29
CA PRO A 10 -10.31 -3.90 3.02
C PRO A 10 -8.82 -4.03 2.66
N SER A 11 -8.49 -3.94 1.37
CA SER A 11 -7.10 -4.00 0.87
C SER A 11 -6.19 -2.93 1.46
N ALA A 12 -6.70 -1.72 1.67
CA ALA A 12 -5.94 -0.60 2.23
C ALA A 12 -5.55 -0.78 3.69
N MET A 13 -6.13 -1.76 4.40
CA MET A 13 -5.72 -2.11 5.76
C MET A 13 -4.27 -2.60 5.81
N VAL A 14 -3.78 -3.24 4.74
CA VAL A 14 -2.39 -3.70 4.65
C VAL A 14 -1.45 -2.50 4.67
N ASP A 15 -1.70 -1.53 3.79
CA ASP A 15 -0.90 -0.31 3.70
C ASP A 15 -1.02 0.57 4.95
N LEU A 16 -2.21 0.68 5.54
CA LEU A 16 -2.43 1.40 6.79
C LEU A 16 -1.57 0.81 7.91
N ARG A 17 -1.61 -0.52 8.08
CA ARG A 17 -0.81 -1.20 9.11
C ARG A 17 0.68 -0.97 8.89
N GLN A 18 1.17 -1.10 7.65
CA GLN A 18 2.57 -0.85 7.32
C GLN A 18 2.99 0.59 7.62
N THR A 19 2.11 1.55 7.35
CA THR A 19 2.35 2.98 7.63
C THR A 19 2.39 3.26 9.13
N LEU A 20 1.41 2.74 9.89
CA LEU A 20 1.36 2.89 11.35
C LEU A 20 2.56 2.22 12.04
N MET A 21 3.07 1.12 11.47
CA MET A 21 4.29 0.45 11.93
C MET A 21 5.58 1.13 11.46
N LYS A 22 5.51 2.27 10.75
CA LYS A 22 6.66 2.98 10.16
C LYS A 22 7.50 2.09 9.22
N LEU A 23 6.88 1.06 8.63
CA LEU A 23 7.50 0.22 7.60
C LEU A 23 7.42 0.88 6.22
N ARG A 24 6.42 1.74 6.03
CA ARG A 24 6.25 2.56 4.84
C ARG A 24 5.93 4.00 5.21
N PRO A 25 6.31 4.96 4.36
CA PRO A 25 6.17 6.37 4.66
C PRO A 25 4.76 6.90 4.42
N ALA A 26 3.96 6.23 3.58
CA ALA A 26 2.62 6.66 3.22
C ALA A 26 1.81 5.50 2.65
N PHE A 27 0.49 5.70 2.56
CA PHE A 27 -0.39 4.86 1.76
C PHE A 27 -1.41 5.68 0.98
N ARG A 28 -1.85 5.11 -0.15
CA ARG A 28 -2.89 5.65 -1.02
C ARG A 28 -4.05 4.67 -1.05
N THR A 29 -5.28 5.18 -1.04
CA THR A 29 -6.48 4.37 -1.21
C THR A 29 -7.58 5.21 -1.87
N GLU A 30 -8.57 4.53 -2.42
CA GLU A 30 -9.80 5.14 -2.92
C GLU A 30 -10.88 4.99 -1.85
N ILE A 31 -11.68 6.03 -1.67
CA ILE A 31 -12.79 6.05 -0.72
C ILE A 31 -14.05 5.49 -1.42
N GLU A 32 -14.68 4.47 -0.83
CA GLU A 32 -15.89 3.81 -1.41
C GLU A 32 -17.22 4.46 -0.98
N ASP A 33 -17.28 5.02 0.23
CA ASP A 33 -18.50 5.61 0.79
C ASP A 33 -18.43 7.14 0.84
N ASP A 34 -19.59 7.78 1.01
CA ASP A 34 -19.62 9.21 1.32
C ASP A 34 -19.05 9.46 2.72
N VAL A 35 -17.83 9.99 2.76
CA VAL A 35 -17.15 10.43 3.98
C VAL A 35 -16.78 11.89 3.82
N THR A 36 -17.14 12.68 4.82
CA THR A 36 -16.86 14.11 4.84
C THR A 36 -15.37 14.37 5.11
N ASN A 37 -14.88 15.53 4.68
CA ASN A 37 -13.52 15.97 5.04
C ASN A 37 -13.33 16.10 6.56
N ALA A 38 -14.37 16.48 7.30
CA ALA A 38 -14.32 16.56 8.75
C ALA A 38 -14.11 15.18 9.41
N GLU A 39 -14.76 14.14 8.90
CA GLU A 39 -14.58 12.75 9.37
C GLU A 39 -13.19 12.22 9.04
N LEU A 40 -12.72 12.41 7.80
CA LEU A 40 -11.36 12.04 7.40
C LEU A 40 -10.31 12.73 8.27
N SER A 41 -10.47 14.04 8.51
CA SER A 41 -9.56 14.82 9.34
C SER A 41 -9.53 14.35 10.80
N ARG A 42 -10.68 14.04 11.39
CA ARG A 42 -10.75 13.49 12.75
C ARG A 42 -10.06 12.12 12.81
N TRP A 43 -10.35 11.25 11.84
CA TRP A 43 -9.76 9.92 11.77
C TRP A 43 -8.23 9.98 11.59
N ALA A 44 -7.73 10.76 10.64
CA ALA A 44 -6.30 10.90 10.36
C ALA A 44 -5.54 11.43 11.59
N ARG A 45 -6.06 12.48 12.25
CA ARG A 45 -5.48 13.04 13.48
C ARG A 45 -5.44 12.02 14.61
N SER A 46 -6.49 11.20 14.79
CA SER A 46 -6.50 10.12 15.79
C SER A 46 -5.40 9.07 15.60
N LYS A 47 -4.80 9.01 14.42
CA LYS A 47 -3.71 8.09 14.05
C LYS A 47 -2.35 8.78 13.89
N GLY A 48 -2.26 10.08 14.16
CA GLY A 48 -1.04 10.86 13.93
C GLY A 48 -0.67 10.96 12.44
N LEU A 49 -1.67 11.00 11.56
CA LEU A 49 -1.51 11.08 10.13
C LEU A 49 -2.07 12.40 9.58
N TYR A 50 -1.41 12.90 8.55
CA TYR A 50 -1.93 13.91 7.63
C TYR A 50 -2.57 13.21 6.43
N TYR A 51 -3.45 13.93 5.73
CA TYR A 51 -4.06 13.40 4.51
C TYR A 51 -4.24 14.47 3.45
N CYS A 52 -4.35 14.03 2.19
CA CYS A 52 -4.77 14.84 1.06
C CYS A 52 -5.69 14.00 0.17
N ARG A 53 -6.84 14.56 -0.25
CA ARG A 53 -7.86 13.92 -1.08
C ARG A 53 -7.99 14.68 -2.39
N ASP A 54 -8.11 13.96 -3.50
CA ASP A 54 -8.39 14.56 -4.80
C ASP A 54 -9.88 14.59 -5.16
N ARG A 55 -10.18 15.11 -6.34
CA ARG A 55 -11.53 15.17 -6.92
C ARG A 55 -12.09 13.81 -7.34
N HIS A 56 -11.25 12.78 -7.43
CA HIS A 56 -11.60 11.41 -7.82
C HIS A 56 -11.72 10.47 -6.62
N ASN A 57 -11.78 11.02 -5.40
CA ASN A 57 -11.88 10.27 -4.14
C ASN A 57 -10.67 9.39 -3.81
N PHE A 58 -9.53 9.60 -4.46
CA PHE A 58 -8.27 9.08 -3.96
C PHE A 58 -7.76 9.93 -2.81
N VAL A 59 -7.27 9.24 -1.78
CA VAL A 59 -6.72 9.86 -0.59
C VAL A 59 -5.36 9.25 -0.27
N VAL A 60 -4.42 10.12 0.07
CA VAL A 60 -3.09 9.75 0.54
C VAL A 60 -2.98 10.09 2.01
N PHE A 61 -2.45 9.17 2.81
CA PHE A 61 -2.16 9.38 4.23
C PHE A 61 -0.67 9.19 4.52
N SER A 62 -0.11 10.02 5.40
CA SER A 62 1.28 9.91 5.86
C SER A 62 1.46 10.62 7.20
N PRO A 63 2.40 10.20 8.07
CA PRO A 63 2.85 11.02 9.20
C PRO A 63 3.56 12.31 8.75
N ARG A 64 3.88 12.49 7.46
CA ARG A 64 4.59 13.64 6.90
C ARG A 64 3.67 14.49 6.02
N PRO A 65 3.35 15.75 6.39
CA PRO A 65 2.39 16.58 5.66
C PRO A 65 2.85 16.97 4.24
N GLU A 66 4.16 17.11 4.04
CA GLU A 66 4.72 17.38 2.71
C GLU A 66 4.51 16.17 1.79
N LEU A 67 4.71 14.95 2.29
CA LEU A 67 4.67 13.74 1.48
C LEU A 67 3.28 13.47 0.90
N VAL A 68 2.20 13.75 1.64
CA VAL A 68 0.84 13.52 1.13
C VAL A 68 0.53 14.37 -0.09
N ARG A 69 1.05 15.61 -0.15
CA ARG A 69 0.86 16.51 -1.28
C ARG A 69 1.66 16.05 -2.50
N TRP A 70 2.91 15.68 -2.28
CA TRP A 70 3.81 15.22 -3.35
C TRP A 70 3.30 13.95 -4.02
N ILE A 71 2.84 12.96 -3.24
CA ILE A 71 2.27 11.73 -3.78
C ILE A 71 1.03 12.06 -4.62
N LEU A 72 0.14 12.91 -4.13
CA LEU A 72 -1.08 13.25 -4.87
C LEU A 72 -0.78 14.01 -6.18
N THR A 73 0.22 14.90 -6.17
CA THR A 73 0.69 15.58 -7.38
C THR A 73 1.23 14.59 -8.41
N ILE A 74 2.00 13.58 -7.98
CA ILE A 74 2.52 12.54 -8.88
C ILE A 74 1.39 11.67 -9.42
N ASP A 75 0.43 11.30 -8.57
CA ASP A 75 -0.73 10.48 -8.93
C ASP A 75 -1.63 11.16 -9.98
N GLN A 76 -1.65 12.49 -10.00
CA GLN A 76 -2.41 13.29 -10.98
C GLN A 76 -1.60 13.67 -12.22
N SER A 77 -0.32 13.30 -12.28
CA SER A 77 0.54 13.66 -13.41
C SER A 77 0.20 12.83 -14.65
N ALA A 78 0.29 13.46 -15.83
CA ALA A 78 0.08 12.76 -17.08
C ALA A 78 1.25 11.80 -17.38
N GLY A 79 0.93 10.66 -17.98
CA GLY A 79 1.91 9.64 -18.40
C GLY A 79 2.20 8.58 -17.34
N GLU A 80 3.25 7.79 -17.58
CA GLU A 80 3.63 6.66 -16.74
C GLU A 80 4.28 7.13 -15.43
N HIS A 81 3.48 7.22 -14.38
CA HIS A 81 3.90 7.71 -13.07
C HIS A 81 3.88 6.60 -11.99
N CYS A 82 3.32 5.43 -12.29
CA CYS A 82 3.22 4.30 -11.35
C CYS A 82 4.54 3.91 -10.69
N ALA A 83 5.66 3.99 -11.42
CA ALA A 83 6.98 3.69 -10.86
C ALA A 83 7.40 4.71 -9.80
N TRP A 84 7.24 6.00 -10.09
CA TRP A 84 7.52 7.08 -9.15
C TRP A 84 6.60 6.99 -7.94
N LEU A 85 5.30 6.82 -8.19
CA LEU A 85 4.30 6.63 -7.15
C LEU A 85 4.71 5.49 -6.20
N GLY A 86 5.14 4.35 -6.75
CA GLY A 86 5.62 3.22 -5.97
C GLY A 86 6.83 3.54 -5.09
N MET A 87 7.80 4.34 -5.58
CA MET A 87 8.94 4.79 -4.77
C MET A 87 8.50 5.63 -3.58
N TRP A 88 7.63 6.62 -3.81
CA TRP A 88 7.14 7.53 -2.76
C TRP A 88 6.24 6.85 -1.75
N LEU A 89 5.51 5.83 -2.19
CA LEU A 89 4.75 4.94 -1.33
C LEU A 89 5.65 3.98 -0.53
N GLY A 90 6.95 3.90 -0.82
CA GLY A 90 7.92 3.06 -0.10
C GLY A 90 7.95 1.60 -0.56
N TYR A 91 7.55 1.30 -1.79
CA TYR A 91 7.72 -0.04 -2.36
C TYR A 91 9.20 -0.36 -2.59
N PRO A 92 9.60 -1.65 -2.49
CA PRO A 92 10.98 -2.02 -2.75
C PRO A 92 11.44 -1.61 -4.15
N PRO A 93 12.65 -1.04 -4.32
CA PRO A 93 13.13 -0.58 -5.63
C PRO A 93 13.15 -1.67 -6.70
N CYS A 94 13.40 -2.93 -6.33
CA CYS A 94 13.33 -4.04 -7.28
C CYS A 94 11.91 -4.29 -7.81
N CYS A 95 10.89 -4.15 -6.96
CA CYS A 95 9.48 -4.29 -7.33
C CYS A 95 9.05 -3.11 -8.21
N VAL A 96 9.45 -1.89 -7.86
CA VAL A 96 9.20 -0.70 -8.68
C VAL A 96 9.82 -0.84 -10.08
N ARG A 97 11.08 -1.28 -10.16
CA ARG A 97 11.73 -1.52 -11.47
C ARG A 97 11.02 -2.59 -12.28
N ALA A 98 10.51 -3.64 -11.64
CA ALA A 98 9.75 -4.69 -12.31
C ALA A 98 8.39 -4.18 -12.81
N ALA A 99 7.69 -3.38 -12.01
CA ALA A 99 6.44 -2.71 -12.40
C ALA A 99 6.65 -1.80 -13.61
N ARG A 100 7.71 -0.97 -13.57
CA ARG A 100 8.08 -0.10 -14.69
C ARG A 100 8.36 -0.88 -15.97
N ARG A 101 9.03 -2.04 -15.88
CA ARG A 101 9.30 -2.91 -17.05
C ARG A 101 8.05 -3.59 -17.60
N ALA A 102 7.06 -3.87 -16.75
CA ALA A 102 5.78 -4.42 -17.20
C ALA A 102 4.98 -3.36 -17.97
N GLY A 103 5.10 -2.09 -17.58
CA GLY A 103 4.30 -0.99 -18.11
C GLY A 103 2.99 -0.86 -17.33
N GLU A 104 2.51 0.38 -17.19
CA GLU A 104 1.35 0.71 -16.35
C GLU A 104 0.08 -0.03 -16.81
N ALA A 105 -0.15 -0.07 -18.12
CA ALA A 105 -1.28 -0.77 -18.74
C ALA A 105 -1.30 -2.29 -18.50
N GLN A 106 -0.18 -2.88 -18.08
CA GLN A 106 -0.03 -4.34 -17.90
C GLN A 106 0.11 -4.74 -16.43
N LEU A 107 -0.04 -3.81 -15.48
CA LEU A 107 0.15 -4.08 -14.05
C LEU A 107 -0.82 -5.15 -13.54
N ASP A 108 -2.09 -5.13 -13.98
CA ASP A 108 -3.09 -6.12 -13.56
C ASP A 108 -2.77 -7.51 -14.11
N ALA A 109 -2.43 -7.62 -15.39
CA ALA A 109 -2.00 -8.88 -16.02
C ALA A 109 -0.74 -9.42 -15.34
N TRP A 110 0.19 -8.53 -14.99
CA TRP A 110 1.41 -8.89 -14.26
C TRP A 110 1.10 -9.34 -12.83
N ALA A 111 0.22 -8.65 -12.10
CA ALA A 111 -0.24 -9.03 -10.77
C ALA A 111 -0.87 -10.43 -10.79
N ALA A 112 -1.77 -10.69 -11.74
CA ALA A 112 -2.40 -11.99 -11.93
C ALA A 112 -1.35 -13.08 -12.21
N ARG A 113 -0.38 -12.82 -13.08
CA ARG A 113 0.70 -13.75 -13.40
C ARG A 113 1.57 -14.06 -12.18
N ILE A 114 1.94 -13.06 -11.39
CA ILE A 114 2.73 -13.25 -10.16
C ILE A 114 1.93 -14.01 -9.11
N SER A 115 0.64 -13.72 -8.96
CA SER A 115 -0.26 -14.38 -8.02
C SER A 115 -0.42 -15.87 -8.27
N LYS A 116 -0.31 -16.30 -9.53
CA LYS A 116 -0.34 -17.72 -9.94
C LYS A 116 0.97 -18.46 -9.64
N ARG A 117 2.07 -17.76 -9.34
CA ARG A 117 3.35 -18.41 -9.05
C ARG A 117 3.35 -19.01 -7.66
N ARG A 118 3.98 -20.18 -7.52
CA ARG A 118 4.10 -20.85 -6.22
C ARG A 118 5.14 -20.14 -5.36
N HIS A 119 4.70 -19.60 -4.23
CA HIS A 119 5.57 -19.12 -3.16
C HIS A 119 5.85 -20.27 -2.17
N ILE A 120 7.12 -20.57 -1.91
CA ILE A 120 7.54 -21.73 -1.11
C ILE A 120 8.20 -21.28 0.19
N GLY A 121 7.97 -22.03 1.28
CA GLY A 121 8.55 -21.75 2.59
C GLY A 121 8.14 -20.36 3.13
N THR A 122 9.11 -19.61 3.64
CA THR A 122 8.91 -18.26 4.19
C THR A 122 8.38 -17.27 3.14
N PHE A 123 8.65 -17.49 1.85
CA PHE A 123 8.14 -16.60 0.79
C PHE A 123 6.63 -16.69 0.60
N ARG A 124 5.92 -17.65 1.21
CA ARG A 124 4.44 -17.66 1.23
C ARG A 124 3.85 -16.34 1.77
N HIS A 125 4.58 -15.66 2.66
CA HIS A 125 4.19 -14.38 3.24
C HIS A 125 4.12 -13.21 2.24
N ILE A 126 4.74 -13.33 1.07
CA ILE A 126 4.71 -12.29 0.03
C ILE A 126 3.72 -12.61 -1.09
N GLY A 127 2.90 -13.65 -0.94
CA GLY A 127 1.78 -13.90 -1.84
C GLY A 127 0.72 -12.80 -1.73
N VAL A 128 0.17 -12.39 -2.87
CA VAL A 128 -0.76 -11.24 -2.96
C VAL A 128 -2.22 -11.65 -3.19
N SER A 129 -2.53 -12.94 -3.25
CA SER A 129 -3.89 -13.46 -3.54
C SER A 129 -4.95 -13.01 -2.53
N GLY A 130 -4.57 -12.72 -1.28
CA GLY A 130 -5.46 -12.21 -0.24
C GLY A 130 -5.55 -10.68 -0.16
N TYR A 131 -4.88 -9.94 -1.05
CA TYR A 131 -4.81 -8.47 -0.99
C TYR A 131 -6.18 -7.79 -1.09
N PRO A 132 -7.09 -8.15 -2.02
CA PRO A 132 -8.41 -7.50 -2.10
C PRO A 132 -9.21 -7.58 -0.80
N ALA A 133 -9.06 -8.68 -0.05
CA ALA A 133 -9.72 -8.90 1.24
C ALA A 133 -8.96 -8.29 2.44
N GLY A 134 -7.80 -7.65 2.24
CA GLY A 134 -6.97 -7.11 3.32
C GLY A 134 -6.18 -8.16 4.11
N ASN A 135 -6.06 -9.37 3.59
CA ASN A 135 -5.41 -10.51 4.24
C ASN A 135 -3.94 -10.71 3.84
N ALA A 136 -3.46 -9.97 2.84
CA ALA A 136 -2.06 -9.99 2.46
C ALA A 136 -1.17 -9.26 3.49
N LEU A 137 0.13 -9.57 3.49
CA LEU A 137 1.12 -8.87 4.32
C LEU A 137 1.85 -7.75 3.56
N ILE A 138 1.69 -7.72 2.24
CA ILE A 138 2.21 -6.69 1.35
C ILE A 138 1.12 -6.23 0.38
N SER A 139 1.22 -5.00 -0.09
CA SER A 139 0.25 -4.39 -1.02
C SER A 139 0.85 -4.07 -2.40
N HIS A 140 2.14 -4.34 -2.61
CA HIS A 140 2.79 -4.25 -3.90
C HIS A 140 3.00 -5.63 -4.54
N ILE A 141 3.10 -5.65 -5.87
CA ILE A 141 3.41 -6.87 -6.63
C ILE A 141 4.91 -7.18 -6.45
N PRO A 142 5.29 -8.35 -5.88
CA PRO A 142 6.69 -8.71 -5.75
C PRO A 142 7.31 -8.97 -7.13
N CYS A 143 8.57 -8.55 -7.35
CA CYS A 143 9.25 -8.75 -8.63
C CYS A 143 9.51 -10.22 -8.97
N SER A 144 9.50 -11.11 -7.98
CA SER A 144 9.66 -12.56 -8.14
C SER A 144 9.08 -13.31 -6.93
N PRO A 145 8.85 -14.63 -7.03
CA PRO A 145 8.43 -15.47 -5.91
C PRO A 145 9.43 -15.52 -4.75
N HIS A 146 10.68 -15.08 -5.00
CA HIS A 146 11.79 -15.07 -4.06
C HIS A 146 12.26 -13.65 -3.74
N CYS A 147 11.36 -12.65 -3.82
CA CYS A 147 11.71 -11.25 -3.58
C CYS A 147 12.08 -11.01 -2.10
N SER A 148 13.37 -11.04 -1.78
CA SER A 148 13.87 -10.82 -0.42
C SER A 148 13.46 -9.48 0.19
N PRO A 149 13.45 -8.34 -0.54
CA PRO A 149 12.94 -7.09 0.00
C PRO A 149 11.46 -7.13 0.40
N SER A 150 10.60 -7.77 -0.42
CA SER A 150 9.20 -8.00 -0.05
C SER A 150 9.10 -8.89 1.19
N LEU A 151 9.92 -9.94 1.28
CA LEU A 151 9.90 -10.85 2.41
C LEU A 151 10.26 -10.13 3.70
N ARG A 152 11.28 -9.27 3.69
CA ARG A 152 11.64 -8.45 4.85
C ARG A 152 10.48 -7.58 5.32
N LEU A 153 9.76 -6.93 4.40
CA LEU A 153 8.58 -6.13 4.74
C LEU A 153 7.48 -7.00 5.39
N ALA A 154 7.17 -8.15 4.78
CA ALA A 154 6.16 -9.08 5.29
C ALA A 154 6.53 -9.67 6.66
N THR A 155 7.80 -10.01 6.88
CA THR A 155 8.28 -10.51 8.18
C THR A 155 8.28 -9.42 9.25
N ALA A 156 8.57 -8.17 8.91
CA ALA A 156 8.49 -7.07 9.85
C ALA A 156 7.03 -6.84 10.31
N MET A 157 6.08 -6.97 9.39
CA MET A 157 4.65 -6.97 9.70
C MET A 157 4.28 -8.06 10.71
N THR A 158 4.70 -9.31 10.51
CA THR A 158 4.33 -10.41 11.42
C THR A 158 4.97 -10.28 12.81
N LYS A 159 6.26 -9.93 12.88
CA LYS A 159 6.99 -9.78 14.16
C LYS A 159 6.38 -8.72 15.08
N ARG A 160 5.87 -7.62 14.50
CA ARG A 160 5.27 -6.51 15.26
C ARG A 160 3.76 -6.66 15.48
N SER A 161 3.14 -7.66 14.89
CA SER A 161 1.70 -7.95 15.05
C SER A 161 1.42 -8.92 16.20
N LEU A 162 2.45 -9.56 16.76
CA LEU A 162 2.32 -10.34 17.98
C LEU A 162 2.26 -9.39 19.18
N PRO A 163 1.30 -9.52 20.11
CA PRO A 163 1.42 -8.86 21.40
C PRO A 163 2.75 -9.25 22.05
N PRO A 164 3.35 -8.37 22.88
CA PRO A 164 4.49 -8.80 23.70
C PRO A 164 4.05 -10.05 24.48
N ARG A 165 4.86 -11.12 24.37
CA ARG A 165 4.66 -12.34 25.16
C ARG A 165 4.90 -12.06 26.63
#